data_AF-A0A7W7T312-F1
#
_entry.id   AF-A0A7W7T312-F1
#
_cell.length_a   1.000
_cell.length_b   1.000
_cell.length_c   1.000
_cell.angle_alpha   90.00
_cell.angle_beta   90.00
_cell.angle_gamma   90.00
#
_symmetry.space_group_name_H-M   'P 1'
#
loop_
_entity.id
_entity.type
_entity.pdbx_description
1 polymer ?
#
loop_
_entity_poly.entity_id
_entity_poly.type
_entity_poly.pdbx_seq_one_letter_code
_entity_poly.pdbx_strand_id
1 'polypeptide(L)'
;MLSPVEVLAMTPWARLEHAYGDAADLPDRLTPLLSEDSEAVARALAVLDAAVLHQGTIYSSTAPVAVFVAGILADPRTAVSCEGALPWDPRVRPVRAALLEWLAVVADSAAFEEYDDRDTLACRAVRADLVDAVLPFLDDPADPVRVAALAAAGHLLRAPELATRRTELADRLRSWAANTPPVDRVRVALTLSCWGIAPHEALTDPDPVVRAYAAISPALDTDPRALDEVRTALRDPESADAWFADEPLPHLDHRFGACLVEALLRRTATFEEVEEEAAAVARSTEKIGLTPMLERAFTPPVFTDDQLTPAQRRFRDVLDKHVLS
;
A
#
# COMPACT_ATOMS: atom_id res chain seq x y z
N MET A 1 -22.86 -12.65 -6.11
CA MET A 1 -21.78 -13.33 -6.86
C MET A 1 -22.18 -14.72 -7.30
N LEU A 2 -21.69 -15.14 -8.46
CA LEU A 2 -21.68 -16.55 -8.89
C LEU A 2 -20.81 -17.38 -7.94
N SER A 3 -21.10 -18.67 -7.79
CA SER A 3 -20.18 -19.58 -7.10
C SER A 3 -18.88 -19.75 -7.89
N PRO A 4 -17.75 -20.09 -7.23
CA PRO A 4 -16.48 -20.32 -7.93
C PRO A 4 -16.57 -21.31 -9.10
N VAL A 5 -17.35 -22.38 -8.93
CA VAL A 5 -17.56 -23.41 -9.96
C VAL A 5 -18.32 -22.82 -11.16
N GLU A 6 -19.35 -22.01 -10.92
CA GLU A 6 -20.09 -21.34 -11.98
C GLU A 6 -19.23 -20.31 -12.71
N VAL A 7 -18.35 -19.58 -12.01
CA VAL A 7 -17.41 -18.65 -12.66
C VAL A 7 -16.49 -19.39 -13.63
N LEU A 8 -15.90 -20.51 -13.20
CA LEU A 8 -15.04 -21.31 -14.07
C LEU A 8 -15.81 -21.89 -15.27
N ALA A 9 -17.04 -22.37 -15.07
CA ALA A 9 -17.83 -23.01 -16.11
C ALA A 9 -18.45 -22.03 -17.12
N MET A 10 -18.86 -20.84 -16.67
CA MET A 10 -19.67 -19.91 -17.48
C MET A 10 -18.90 -18.75 -18.10
N THR A 11 -17.68 -18.49 -17.63
CA THR A 11 -16.82 -17.50 -18.24
C THR A 11 -16.30 -18.02 -19.60
N PRO A 12 -16.44 -17.28 -20.71
CA PRO A 12 -15.96 -17.71 -22.01
C PRO A 12 -14.45 -17.47 -22.14
N TRP A 13 -13.64 -18.23 -21.39
CA TRP A 13 -12.20 -18.03 -21.22
C TRP A 13 -11.40 -17.89 -22.53
N ALA A 14 -11.73 -18.68 -23.55
CA ALA A 14 -11.10 -18.61 -24.87
C ALA A 14 -11.36 -17.30 -25.65
N ARG A 15 -12.22 -16.41 -25.13
CA ARG A 15 -12.46 -15.06 -25.67
C ARG A 15 -11.82 -13.96 -24.81
N LEU A 16 -11.18 -14.34 -23.71
CA LEU A 16 -10.47 -13.45 -22.81
C LEU A 16 -8.97 -13.65 -23.00
N GLU A 17 -8.22 -12.69 -22.51
CA GLU A 17 -6.77 -12.65 -22.63
C GLU A 17 -6.14 -12.46 -21.25
N HIS A 18 -4.90 -12.90 -21.16
CA HIS A 18 -3.95 -12.63 -20.07
C HIS A 18 -2.61 -12.24 -20.72
N ALA A 19 -1.56 -11.98 -19.94
CA ALA A 19 -0.28 -11.48 -20.45
C ALA A 19 0.37 -12.30 -21.59
N TYR A 20 0.06 -13.60 -21.69
CA TYR A 20 0.69 -14.52 -22.65
C TYR A 20 -0.23 -14.99 -23.78
N GLY A 21 -1.37 -14.33 -24.00
CA GLY A 21 -2.33 -14.68 -25.06
C GLY A 21 -3.72 -15.00 -24.52
N ASP A 22 -4.42 -15.91 -25.20
CA ASP A 22 -5.77 -16.32 -24.80
C ASP A 22 -5.77 -17.02 -23.44
N ALA A 23 -6.86 -16.86 -22.71
CA ALA A 23 -7.00 -17.31 -21.33
C ALA A 23 -7.68 -18.68 -21.18
N ALA A 24 -7.76 -19.49 -22.25
CA ALA A 24 -8.46 -20.79 -22.22
C ALA A 24 -7.86 -21.80 -21.22
N ASP A 25 -6.61 -21.60 -20.82
CA ASP A 25 -5.87 -22.40 -19.83
C ASP A 25 -6.23 -22.05 -18.38
N LEU A 26 -6.80 -20.86 -18.12
CA LEU A 26 -7.03 -20.37 -16.76
C LEU A 26 -7.89 -21.30 -15.88
N PRO A 27 -8.98 -21.95 -16.36
CA PRO A 27 -9.74 -22.87 -15.51
C PRO A 27 -8.89 -23.98 -14.88
N ASP A 28 -8.04 -24.62 -15.68
CA ASP A 28 -7.16 -25.70 -15.23
C ASP A 28 -6.06 -25.18 -14.31
N ARG A 29 -5.66 -23.91 -14.46
CA ARG A 29 -4.61 -23.28 -13.65
C ARG A 29 -5.12 -22.65 -12.36
N LEU A 30 -6.40 -22.31 -12.27
CA LEU A 30 -7.04 -21.74 -11.08
C LEU A 30 -7.62 -22.82 -10.15
N THR A 31 -8.11 -23.93 -10.70
CA THR A 31 -8.65 -25.06 -9.91
C THR A 31 -7.70 -25.53 -8.79
N PRO A 32 -6.36 -25.60 -9.00
CA PRO A 32 -5.42 -26.02 -7.98
C PRO A 32 -5.32 -25.10 -6.75
N LEU A 33 -5.87 -23.87 -6.77
CA LEU A 33 -5.98 -23.03 -5.56
C LEU A 33 -6.79 -23.70 -4.44
N LEU A 34 -7.58 -24.70 -4.77
CA LEU A 34 -8.37 -25.52 -3.86
C LEU A 34 -7.84 -26.96 -3.74
N SER A 35 -6.57 -27.19 -4.08
CA SER A 35 -5.91 -28.48 -3.91
C SER A 35 -5.32 -28.66 -2.51
N GLU A 36 -5.06 -29.90 -2.12
CA GLU A 36 -4.22 -30.23 -0.95
C GLU A 36 -2.72 -30.29 -1.32
N ASP A 37 -2.39 -30.28 -2.62
CA ASP A 37 -1.02 -30.21 -3.12
C ASP A 37 -0.49 -28.77 -3.04
N SER A 38 0.38 -28.51 -2.07
CA SER A 38 0.96 -27.18 -1.83
C SER A 38 1.78 -26.66 -3.00
N GLU A 39 2.43 -27.53 -3.78
CA GLU A 39 3.20 -27.12 -4.95
C GLU A 39 2.27 -26.69 -6.09
N ALA A 40 1.15 -27.40 -6.26
CA ALA A 40 0.12 -27.01 -7.21
C ALA A 40 -0.56 -25.69 -6.84
N VAL A 41 -0.83 -25.48 -5.55
CA VAL A 41 -1.35 -24.20 -5.03
C VAL A 41 -0.35 -23.06 -5.26
N ALA A 42 0.94 -23.27 -4.96
CA ALA A 42 1.99 -22.27 -5.16
C ALA A 42 2.10 -21.83 -6.62
N ARG A 43 2.07 -22.80 -7.55
CA ARG A 43 2.05 -22.52 -9.00
C ARG A 43 0.79 -21.77 -9.42
N ALA A 44 -0.38 -22.11 -8.85
CA ALA A 44 -1.63 -21.44 -9.15
C ALA A 44 -1.64 -19.98 -8.67
N LEU A 45 -1.10 -19.71 -7.47
CA LEU A 45 -0.88 -18.35 -6.98
C LEU A 45 0.06 -17.56 -7.90
N ALA A 46 1.13 -18.18 -8.38
CA ALA A 46 2.05 -17.54 -9.32
C ALA A 46 1.37 -17.12 -10.64
N VAL A 47 0.33 -17.82 -11.08
CA VAL A 47 -0.44 -17.46 -12.30
C VAL A 47 -1.16 -16.12 -12.13
N LEU A 48 -1.68 -15.86 -10.94
CA LEU A 48 -2.42 -14.64 -10.64
C LEU A 48 -1.54 -13.40 -10.85
N ASP A 49 -0.28 -13.45 -10.39
CA ASP A 49 0.70 -12.38 -10.54
C ASP A 49 1.34 -12.37 -11.93
N ALA A 50 1.85 -13.51 -12.40
CA ALA A 50 2.65 -13.56 -13.61
C ALA A 50 1.84 -13.48 -14.91
N ALA A 51 0.56 -13.83 -14.92
CA ALA A 51 -0.25 -13.85 -16.14
C ALA A 51 -1.48 -12.95 -16.05
N VAL A 52 -2.26 -13.04 -14.97
CA VAL A 52 -3.57 -12.37 -14.85
C VAL A 52 -3.44 -10.88 -14.52
N LEU A 53 -2.38 -10.49 -13.81
CA LEU A 53 -2.10 -9.10 -13.43
C LEU A 53 -0.61 -8.76 -13.63
N HIS A 54 -0.04 -9.20 -14.76
CA HIS A 54 1.38 -9.05 -15.04
C HIS A 54 1.82 -7.57 -14.97
N GLN A 55 2.66 -7.26 -13.98
CA GLN A 55 3.15 -5.89 -13.72
C GLN A 55 2.01 -4.87 -13.55
N GLY A 56 0.90 -5.26 -12.93
CA GLY A 56 -0.25 -4.38 -12.68
C GLY A 56 -1.14 -4.15 -13.92
N THR A 57 -0.82 -4.74 -15.06
CA THR A 57 -1.66 -4.60 -16.27
C THR A 57 -2.95 -5.39 -16.10
N ILE A 58 -4.09 -4.71 -16.29
CA ILE A 58 -5.41 -5.34 -16.30
C ILE A 58 -5.67 -5.94 -17.68
N TYR A 59 -6.12 -7.19 -17.70
CA TYR A 59 -6.56 -7.89 -18.90
C TYR A 59 -8.04 -8.26 -18.78
N SER A 60 -8.67 -8.61 -19.91
CA SER A 60 -10.07 -9.05 -19.94
C SER A 60 -10.37 -10.28 -19.06
N SER A 61 -9.35 -11.08 -18.69
CA SER A 61 -9.49 -12.16 -17.72
C SER A 61 -9.43 -11.72 -16.24
N THR A 62 -8.91 -10.53 -15.92
CA THR A 62 -8.66 -10.11 -14.53
C THR A 62 -9.95 -10.03 -13.71
N ALA A 63 -11.01 -9.43 -14.24
CA ALA A 63 -12.29 -9.30 -13.54
C ALA A 63 -12.94 -10.66 -13.18
N PRO A 64 -13.13 -11.62 -14.11
CA PRO A 64 -13.69 -12.92 -13.75
C PRO A 64 -12.79 -13.72 -12.81
N VAL A 65 -11.45 -13.59 -12.91
CA VAL A 65 -10.55 -14.21 -11.93
C VAL A 65 -10.72 -13.58 -10.54
N ALA A 66 -10.90 -12.25 -10.44
CA ALA A 66 -11.17 -11.58 -9.17
C ALA A 66 -12.45 -12.09 -8.50
N VAL A 67 -13.51 -12.31 -9.27
CA VAL A 67 -14.76 -12.90 -8.78
C VAL A 67 -14.55 -14.35 -8.31
N PHE A 68 -13.79 -15.16 -9.07
CA PHE A 68 -13.43 -16.52 -8.64
C PHE A 68 -12.66 -16.51 -7.31
N VAL A 69 -11.63 -15.68 -7.21
CA VAL A 69 -10.80 -15.54 -6.01
C VAL A 69 -11.63 -15.12 -4.80
N ALA A 70 -12.47 -14.10 -4.95
CA ALA A 70 -13.39 -13.66 -3.90
C ALA A 70 -14.32 -14.78 -3.43
N GLY A 71 -14.82 -15.58 -4.37
CA GLY A 71 -15.71 -16.70 -4.07
C GLY A 71 -15.05 -17.87 -3.30
N ILE A 72 -13.72 -17.98 -3.30
CA ILE A 72 -12.99 -19.06 -2.61
C ILE A 72 -12.36 -18.64 -1.29
N LEU A 73 -12.36 -17.35 -0.93
CA LEU A 73 -11.67 -16.85 0.28
C LEU A 73 -12.10 -17.57 1.57
N ALA A 74 -13.38 -17.93 1.69
CA ALA A 74 -13.93 -18.61 2.86
C ALA A 74 -13.69 -20.12 2.86
N ASP A 75 -13.13 -20.70 1.79
CA ASP A 75 -12.84 -22.13 1.73
C ASP A 75 -11.75 -22.48 2.76
N PRO A 76 -11.93 -23.51 3.62
CA PRO A 76 -10.95 -23.89 4.62
C PRO A 76 -9.56 -24.19 4.07
N ARG A 77 -9.44 -24.67 2.83
CA ARG A 77 -8.15 -24.97 2.19
C ARG A 77 -7.31 -23.72 1.97
N THR A 78 -7.95 -22.55 1.87
CA THR A 78 -7.22 -21.28 1.78
C THR A 78 -6.58 -20.84 3.10
N ALA A 79 -6.96 -21.44 4.25
CA ALA A 79 -6.35 -21.13 5.54
C ALA A 79 -4.92 -21.70 5.67
N VAL A 80 -4.55 -22.66 4.82
CA VAL A 80 -3.27 -23.36 4.90
C VAL A 80 -2.16 -22.47 4.37
N SER A 81 -1.01 -22.48 5.04
CA SER A 81 0.17 -21.74 4.59
C SER A 81 0.84 -22.42 3.40
N CYS A 82 1.25 -21.61 2.44
CA CYS A 82 1.95 -22.02 1.24
C CYS A 82 3.16 -21.10 1.01
N GLU A 83 4.27 -21.65 0.52
CA GLU A 83 5.41 -20.88 0.04
C GLU A 83 5.13 -20.41 -1.39
N GLY A 84 5.43 -19.14 -1.70
CA GLY A 84 5.28 -18.62 -3.06
C GLY A 84 6.17 -19.36 -4.07
N ALA A 85 5.64 -19.65 -5.26
CA ALA A 85 6.43 -20.27 -6.33
C ALA A 85 7.29 -19.27 -7.13
N LEU A 86 7.13 -17.96 -6.88
CA LEU A 86 7.85 -16.92 -7.60
C LEU A 86 9.16 -16.57 -6.88
N PRO A 87 10.30 -16.46 -7.60
CA PRO A 87 11.60 -16.18 -6.98
C PRO A 87 11.66 -14.87 -6.18
N TRP A 88 10.81 -13.90 -6.51
CA TRP A 88 10.74 -12.59 -5.85
C TRP A 88 9.74 -12.53 -4.69
N ASP A 89 8.97 -13.60 -4.45
CA ASP A 89 8.06 -13.70 -3.30
C ASP A 89 8.25 -15.04 -2.56
N PRO A 90 9.33 -15.17 -1.77
CA PRO A 90 9.63 -16.39 -1.02
C PRO A 90 8.82 -16.52 0.28
N ARG A 91 7.83 -15.64 0.52
CA ARG A 91 7.13 -15.57 1.80
C ARG A 91 6.22 -16.78 1.97
N VAL A 92 6.24 -17.38 3.16
CA VAL A 92 5.28 -18.41 3.58
C VAL A 92 4.12 -17.74 4.31
N ARG A 93 2.91 -17.86 3.78
CA ARG A 93 1.69 -17.27 4.36
C ARG A 93 0.44 -18.07 4.02
N PRO A 94 -0.67 -17.93 4.75
CA PRO A 94 -1.95 -18.52 4.35
C PRO A 94 -2.28 -18.17 2.90
N VAL A 95 -2.73 -19.15 2.12
CA VAL A 95 -3.16 -18.94 0.73
C VAL A 95 -4.18 -17.80 0.65
N ARG A 96 -5.09 -17.74 1.62
CA ARG A 96 -6.06 -16.65 1.78
C ARG A 96 -5.41 -15.27 1.87
N ALA A 97 -4.31 -15.13 2.60
CA ALA A 97 -3.58 -13.85 2.67
C ALA A 97 -3.02 -13.47 1.29
N ALA A 98 -2.41 -14.42 0.57
CA ALA A 98 -1.92 -14.18 -0.79
C ALA A 98 -3.04 -13.81 -1.78
N LEU A 99 -4.21 -14.43 -1.66
CA LEU A 99 -5.39 -14.11 -2.46
C LEU A 99 -5.94 -12.71 -2.17
N LEU A 100 -6.00 -12.32 -0.89
CA LEU A 100 -6.43 -10.99 -0.47
C LEU A 100 -5.43 -9.90 -0.92
N GLU A 101 -4.13 -10.16 -0.79
CA GLU A 101 -3.08 -9.29 -1.32
C GLU A 101 -3.25 -9.09 -2.83
N TRP A 102 -3.47 -10.18 -3.58
CA TRP A 102 -3.69 -10.08 -5.02
C TRP A 102 -4.95 -9.26 -5.35
N LEU A 103 -6.06 -9.43 -4.61
CA LEU A 103 -7.24 -8.57 -4.76
C LEU A 103 -6.96 -7.10 -4.43
N ALA A 104 -6.07 -6.80 -3.49
CA ALA A 104 -5.62 -5.43 -3.20
C ALA A 104 -4.89 -4.83 -4.41
N VAL A 105 -3.99 -5.59 -5.05
CA VAL A 105 -3.26 -5.13 -6.25
C VAL A 105 -4.22 -4.95 -7.45
N VAL A 106 -5.21 -5.83 -7.62
CA VAL A 106 -6.27 -5.65 -8.63
C VAL A 106 -7.03 -4.34 -8.38
N ALA A 107 -7.43 -4.09 -7.13
CA ALA A 107 -8.18 -2.90 -6.77
C ALA A 107 -7.38 -1.61 -6.99
N ASP A 108 -6.08 -1.63 -6.66
CA ASP A 108 -5.18 -0.49 -6.87
C ASP A 108 -4.91 -0.25 -8.36
N SER A 109 -4.63 -1.30 -9.13
CA SER A 109 -4.44 -1.23 -10.59
C SER A 109 -5.70 -0.67 -11.28
N ALA A 110 -6.89 -0.99 -10.78
CA ALA A 110 -8.15 -0.48 -11.30
C ALA A 110 -8.49 0.94 -10.83
N ALA A 111 -7.72 1.53 -9.91
CA ALA A 111 -7.97 2.87 -9.38
C ALA A 111 -7.46 3.99 -10.30
N PHE A 112 -6.56 3.70 -11.24
CA PHE A 112 -6.00 4.69 -12.15
C PHE A 112 -7.06 5.16 -13.18
N GLU A 113 -7.52 6.40 -13.05
CA GLU A 113 -8.56 7.01 -13.90
C GLU A 113 -8.11 7.24 -15.36
N GLU A 114 -6.81 7.20 -15.63
CA GLU A 114 -6.25 7.40 -16.98
C GLU A 114 -6.61 6.25 -17.95
N TYR A 115 -7.06 5.11 -17.42
CA TYR A 115 -7.43 3.92 -18.18
C TYR A 115 -8.93 3.59 -17.99
N ASP A 116 -9.80 4.29 -18.72
CA ASP A 116 -11.22 3.90 -18.86
C ASP A 116 -11.42 2.88 -19.98
N ASP A 117 -10.49 1.94 -20.11
CA ASP A 117 -10.65 0.83 -21.04
C ASP A 117 -11.67 -0.19 -20.51
N ARG A 118 -12.14 -1.06 -21.40
CA ARG A 118 -13.19 -2.03 -21.11
C ARG A 118 -12.86 -2.96 -19.94
N ASP A 119 -11.61 -3.37 -19.81
CA ASP A 119 -11.20 -4.39 -18.85
C ASP A 119 -11.03 -3.78 -17.46
N THR A 120 -10.49 -2.56 -17.39
CA THR A 120 -10.48 -1.75 -16.15
C THR A 120 -11.91 -1.49 -15.64
N LEU A 121 -12.83 -1.11 -16.53
CA LEU A 121 -14.25 -0.93 -16.18
C LEU A 121 -14.90 -2.24 -15.68
N ALA A 122 -14.53 -3.40 -16.23
CA ALA A 122 -15.01 -4.69 -15.75
C ALA A 122 -14.52 -5.00 -14.33
N CYS A 123 -13.27 -4.69 -13.99
CA CYS A 123 -12.75 -4.81 -12.62
C CYS A 123 -13.49 -3.87 -11.65
N ARG A 124 -13.77 -2.63 -12.06
CA ARG A 124 -14.54 -1.68 -11.24
C ARG A 124 -15.98 -2.15 -11.02
N ALA A 125 -16.60 -2.79 -12.01
CA ALA A 125 -17.98 -3.26 -11.92
C ALA A 125 -18.20 -4.34 -10.85
N VAL A 126 -17.18 -5.13 -10.51
CA VAL A 126 -17.27 -6.19 -9.47
C VAL A 126 -16.84 -5.71 -8.09
N ARG A 127 -16.41 -4.46 -7.94
CA ARG A 127 -15.81 -3.93 -6.71
C ARG A 127 -16.68 -4.07 -5.47
N ALA A 128 -17.98 -3.77 -5.56
CA ALA A 128 -18.89 -3.88 -4.42
C ALA A 128 -18.98 -5.33 -3.91
N ASP A 129 -19.06 -6.29 -4.82
CA ASP A 129 -19.03 -7.72 -4.54
C ASP A 129 -17.71 -8.13 -3.87
N LEU A 130 -16.57 -7.63 -4.37
CA LEU A 130 -15.26 -7.88 -3.76
C LEU A 130 -15.16 -7.34 -2.33
N VAL A 131 -15.70 -6.14 -2.06
CA VAL A 131 -15.72 -5.60 -0.69
C VAL A 131 -16.49 -6.54 0.23
N ASP A 132 -17.66 -7.01 -0.18
CA ASP A 132 -18.46 -7.94 0.63
C ASP A 132 -17.71 -9.25 0.95
N ALA A 133 -16.92 -9.76 0.01
CA ALA A 133 -16.10 -10.94 0.22
C ALA A 133 -14.89 -10.69 1.14
N VAL A 134 -14.30 -9.48 1.12
CA VAL A 134 -13.08 -9.15 1.89
C VAL A 134 -13.39 -8.80 3.34
N LEU A 135 -14.45 -8.06 3.62
CA LEU A 135 -14.73 -7.52 4.96
C LEU A 135 -14.78 -8.53 6.11
N PRO A 136 -15.26 -9.78 5.94
CA PRO A 136 -15.23 -10.78 7.00
C PRO A 136 -13.83 -11.12 7.52
N PHE A 137 -12.78 -10.89 6.72
CA PHE A 137 -11.41 -11.26 7.04
C PHE A 137 -10.64 -10.18 7.81
N LEU A 138 -11.26 -9.02 8.07
CA LEU A 138 -10.69 -8.00 8.95
C LEU A 138 -10.55 -8.47 10.41
N ASP A 139 -11.35 -9.47 10.83
CA ASP A 139 -11.30 -10.07 12.16
C ASP A 139 -10.63 -11.47 12.17
N ASP A 140 -9.99 -11.90 11.07
CA ASP A 140 -9.36 -13.22 11.00
C ASP A 140 -8.29 -13.38 12.12
N PRO A 141 -8.18 -14.53 12.79
CA PRO A 141 -7.17 -14.71 13.84
C PRO A 141 -5.72 -14.63 13.31
N ALA A 142 -5.49 -14.97 12.04
CA ALA A 142 -4.16 -14.91 11.44
C ALA A 142 -3.81 -13.48 11.03
N ASP A 143 -2.73 -12.93 11.59
CA ASP A 143 -2.28 -11.56 11.29
C ASP A 143 -2.07 -11.30 9.79
N PRO A 144 -1.39 -12.18 9.00
CA PRO A 144 -1.22 -11.96 7.57
C PRO A 144 -2.56 -11.82 6.81
N VAL A 145 -3.61 -12.51 7.26
CA VAL A 145 -4.94 -12.44 6.64
C VAL A 145 -5.60 -11.11 6.96
N ARG A 146 -5.56 -10.65 8.21
CA ARG A 146 -6.12 -9.33 8.58
C ARG A 146 -5.46 -8.20 7.83
N VAL A 147 -4.13 -8.23 7.73
CA VAL A 147 -3.36 -7.18 7.04
C VAL A 147 -3.69 -7.14 5.56
N ALA A 148 -3.74 -8.31 4.90
CA ALA A 148 -4.13 -8.41 3.51
C ALA A 148 -5.58 -7.97 3.27
N ALA A 149 -6.50 -8.33 4.16
CA ALA A 149 -7.89 -7.89 4.10
C ALA A 149 -8.02 -6.37 4.26
N LEU A 150 -7.25 -5.77 5.19
CA LEU A 150 -7.23 -4.33 5.41
C LEU A 150 -6.70 -3.59 4.17
N ALA A 151 -5.61 -4.09 3.57
CA ALA A 151 -5.08 -3.56 2.31
C ALA A 151 -6.14 -3.62 1.19
N ALA A 152 -6.76 -4.78 0.98
CA ALA A 152 -7.78 -4.95 -0.05
C ALA A 152 -8.99 -4.04 0.18
N ALA A 153 -9.51 -3.98 1.41
CA ALA A 153 -10.62 -3.08 1.75
C ALA A 153 -10.24 -1.61 1.55
N GLY A 154 -9.00 -1.23 1.90
CA GLY A 154 -8.46 0.10 1.69
C GLY A 154 -8.56 0.53 0.23
N HIS A 155 -7.97 -0.23 -0.71
CA HIS A 155 -7.99 0.10 -2.14
C HIS A 155 -9.40 0.01 -2.74
N LEU A 156 -10.18 -1.02 -2.41
CA LEU A 156 -11.53 -1.19 -2.94
C LEU A 156 -12.47 -0.02 -2.55
N LEU A 157 -12.37 0.50 -1.33
CA LEU A 157 -13.24 1.56 -0.82
C LEU A 157 -12.82 2.99 -1.22
N ARG A 158 -11.69 3.16 -1.94
CA ARG A 158 -11.33 4.46 -2.53
C ARG A 158 -12.34 4.95 -3.56
N ALA A 159 -13.12 4.04 -4.12
CA ALA A 159 -14.18 4.31 -5.08
C ALA A 159 -15.23 5.33 -4.58
N PRO A 160 -15.53 6.40 -5.34
CA PRO A 160 -16.52 7.39 -4.94
C PRO A 160 -17.90 6.80 -4.64
N GLU A 161 -18.33 5.80 -5.42
CA GLU A 161 -19.62 5.13 -5.27
C GLU A 161 -19.76 4.31 -3.98
N LEU A 162 -18.65 4.05 -3.26
CA LEU A 162 -18.63 3.32 -1.98
C LEU A 162 -18.38 4.23 -0.77
N ALA A 163 -18.52 5.56 -0.92
CA ALA A 163 -18.25 6.53 0.14
C ALA A 163 -18.98 6.25 1.46
N THR A 164 -20.25 5.83 1.42
CA THR A 164 -21.02 5.48 2.63
C THR A 164 -20.41 4.31 3.39
N ARG A 165 -20.03 3.25 2.68
CA ARG A 165 -19.40 2.06 3.27
C ARG A 165 -18.03 2.39 3.86
N ARG A 166 -17.29 3.28 3.21
CA ARG A 166 -16.00 3.79 3.69
C ARG A 166 -16.14 4.50 5.04
N THR A 167 -17.16 5.33 5.21
CA THR A 167 -17.44 5.99 6.50
C THR A 167 -17.79 4.99 7.60
N GLU A 168 -18.68 4.04 7.33
CA GLU A 168 -19.06 3.00 8.30
C GLU A 168 -17.85 2.15 8.73
N LEU A 169 -16.99 1.77 7.78
CA LEU A 169 -15.79 1.00 8.09
C LEU A 169 -14.76 1.83 8.86
N ALA A 170 -14.61 3.13 8.56
CA ALA A 170 -13.71 4.01 9.30
C ALA A 170 -14.07 4.06 10.79
N ASP A 171 -15.35 4.17 11.14
CA ASP A 171 -15.79 4.19 12.55
C ASP A 171 -15.55 2.86 13.25
N ARG A 172 -15.75 1.75 12.54
CA ARG A 172 -15.40 0.41 13.03
C ARG A 172 -13.90 0.27 13.28
N LEU A 173 -13.06 0.69 12.34
CA LEU A 173 -11.60 0.58 12.45
C LEU A 173 -11.06 1.44 13.59
N ARG A 174 -11.58 2.66 13.80
CA ARG A 174 -11.22 3.48 14.97
C ARG A 174 -11.54 2.79 16.29
N SER A 175 -12.73 2.21 16.39
CA SER A 175 -13.18 1.51 17.58
C SER A 175 -12.29 0.29 17.89
N TRP A 176 -11.87 -0.42 16.85
CA TRP A 176 -10.94 -1.54 16.95
C TRP A 176 -9.51 -1.08 17.34
N ALA A 177 -9.01 -0.02 16.70
CA ALA A 177 -7.68 0.52 16.95
C ALA A 177 -7.44 0.96 18.40
N ALA A 178 -8.50 1.39 19.11
CA ALA A 178 -8.38 1.83 20.51
C ALA A 178 -7.81 0.76 21.46
N ASN A 179 -7.87 -0.52 21.12
CA ASN A 179 -7.47 -1.64 22.00
C ASN A 179 -6.45 -2.59 21.37
N THR A 180 -5.75 -2.16 20.32
CA THR A 180 -4.83 -3.01 19.56
C THR A 180 -3.37 -2.56 19.71
N PRO A 181 -2.35 -3.40 19.42
CA PRO A 181 -0.94 -3.02 19.47
C PRO A 181 -0.59 -1.83 18.55
N PRO A 182 0.53 -1.12 18.78
CA PRO A 182 0.91 0.06 17.99
C PRO A 182 0.94 -0.16 16.48
N VAL A 183 1.47 -1.30 15.99
CA VAL A 183 1.52 -1.63 14.55
C VAL A 183 0.13 -1.64 13.91
N ASP A 184 -0.86 -2.18 14.61
CA ASP A 184 -2.23 -2.25 14.10
C ASP A 184 -2.92 -0.88 14.11
N ARG A 185 -2.58 -0.01 15.07
CA ARG A 185 -3.03 1.39 15.07
C ARG A 185 -2.42 2.17 13.91
N VAL A 186 -1.16 1.91 13.57
CA VAL A 186 -0.51 2.46 12.36
C VAL A 186 -1.24 1.99 11.10
N ARG A 187 -1.48 0.68 10.95
CA ARG A 187 -2.19 0.12 9.79
C ARG A 187 -3.57 0.77 9.60
N VAL A 188 -4.31 1.02 10.69
CA VAL A 188 -5.58 1.76 10.64
C VAL A 188 -5.37 3.21 10.23
N ALA A 189 -4.41 3.93 10.82
CA ALA A 189 -4.15 5.33 10.46
C ALA A 189 -3.79 5.49 8.98
N LEU A 190 -2.97 4.58 8.43
CA LEU A 190 -2.63 4.54 7.00
C LEU A 190 -3.85 4.25 6.13
N THR A 191 -4.73 3.33 6.54
CA THR A 191 -5.97 3.02 5.83
C THR A 191 -6.94 4.21 5.85
N LEU A 192 -7.10 4.90 6.98
CA LEU A 192 -7.90 6.12 7.04
C LEU A 192 -7.32 7.21 6.12
N SER A 193 -5.99 7.35 6.11
CA SER A 193 -5.29 8.27 5.24
C SER A 193 -5.50 7.95 3.76
N CYS A 194 -5.47 6.67 3.36
CA CYS A 194 -5.71 6.25 1.97
C CYS A 194 -7.13 6.58 1.47
N TRP A 195 -8.07 6.75 2.41
CA TRP A 195 -9.43 7.21 2.19
C TRP A 195 -9.62 8.73 2.24
N GLY A 196 -8.56 9.50 2.48
CA GLY A 196 -8.63 10.94 2.70
C GLY A 196 -9.29 11.33 4.02
N ILE A 197 -9.37 10.40 4.99
CA ILE A 197 -9.93 10.64 6.31
C ILE A 197 -8.79 10.92 7.28
N ALA A 198 -8.78 12.10 7.87
CA ALA A 198 -7.75 12.50 8.83
C ALA A 198 -7.76 11.60 10.09
N PRO A 199 -6.65 10.92 10.43
CA PRO A 199 -6.54 10.10 11.63
C PRO A 199 -6.22 10.96 12.87
N HIS A 200 -7.05 11.94 13.19
CA HIS A 200 -6.77 12.91 14.26
C HIS A 200 -6.55 12.26 15.64
N GLU A 201 -7.24 11.16 15.95
CA GLU A 201 -7.07 10.46 17.23
C GLU A 201 -5.63 9.93 17.40
N ALA A 202 -5.03 9.48 16.29
CA ALA A 202 -3.69 8.90 16.28
C ALA A 202 -2.58 9.95 16.49
N LEU A 203 -2.83 11.25 16.26
CA LEU A 203 -1.89 12.32 16.62
C LEU A 203 -1.77 12.54 18.14
N THR A 204 -2.65 11.94 18.94
CA THR A 204 -2.59 11.98 20.41
C THR A 204 -2.25 10.62 21.01
N ASP A 205 -1.83 9.67 20.18
CA ASP A 205 -1.49 8.33 20.62
C ASP A 205 -0.31 8.37 21.63
N PRO A 206 -0.35 7.55 22.70
CA PRO A 206 0.76 7.48 23.65
C PRO A 206 2.08 7.02 22.98
N ASP A 207 1.99 6.24 21.90
CA ASP A 207 3.16 5.75 21.17
C ASP A 207 3.62 6.80 20.13
N PRO A 208 4.87 7.32 20.23
CA PRO A 208 5.40 8.29 19.26
C PRO A 208 5.47 7.75 17.83
N VAL A 209 5.65 6.44 17.65
CA VAL A 209 5.70 5.82 16.32
C VAL A 209 4.33 5.93 15.66
N VAL A 210 3.25 5.67 16.39
CA VAL A 210 1.88 5.82 15.88
C VAL A 210 1.60 7.26 15.47
N ARG A 211 2.03 8.24 16.27
CA ARG A 211 1.87 9.66 15.94
C ARG A 211 2.61 10.04 14.66
N ALA A 212 3.85 9.59 14.49
CA ALA A 212 4.66 9.85 13.30
C ALA A 212 4.03 9.28 12.02
N TYR A 213 3.55 8.04 12.07
CA TYR A 213 2.85 7.42 10.93
C TYR A 213 1.49 8.07 10.64
N ALA A 214 0.76 8.53 11.65
CA ALA A 214 -0.46 9.29 11.42
C ALA A 214 -0.16 10.63 10.73
N ALA A 215 0.92 11.28 11.14
CA ALA A 215 1.30 12.62 10.71
C ALA A 215 1.70 12.73 9.22
N ILE A 216 2.06 11.63 8.55
CA ILE A 216 2.33 11.65 7.10
C ILE A 216 1.05 11.83 6.26
N SER A 217 -0.13 11.67 6.86
CA SER A 217 -1.42 11.76 6.14
C SER A 217 -1.62 13.11 5.44
N PRO A 218 -1.96 13.13 4.14
CA PRO A 218 -2.33 14.37 3.45
C PRO A 218 -3.53 15.10 4.04
N ALA A 219 -4.47 14.37 4.65
CA ALA A 219 -5.64 14.96 5.28
C ALA A 219 -5.30 15.81 6.53
N LEU A 220 -4.05 15.76 7.00
CA LEU A 220 -3.54 16.52 8.15
C LEU A 220 -2.62 17.68 7.76
N ASP A 221 -2.54 18.08 6.49
CA ASP A 221 -1.58 19.08 6.03
C ASP A 221 -1.71 20.46 6.69
N THR A 222 -2.92 20.82 7.09
CA THR A 222 -3.19 22.09 7.78
C THR A 222 -3.09 21.98 9.30
N ASP A 223 -2.81 20.79 9.86
CA ASP A 223 -2.70 20.58 11.30
C ASP A 223 -1.24 20.78 11.76
N PRO A 224 -0.93 21.83 12.54
CA PRO A 224 0.44 22.09 12.98
C PRO A 224 1.03 20.95 13.82
N ARG A 225 0.20 20.19 14.53
CA ARG A 225 0.67 19.04 15.34
C ARG A 225 1.24 17.94 14.46
N ALA A 226 0.68 17.72 13.28
CA ALA A 226 1.22 16.74 12.33
C ALA A 226 2.58 17.19 11.81
N LEU A 227 2.77 18.48 11.53
CA LEU A 227 4.09 19.01 11.15
C LEU A 227 5.12 18.79 12.27
N ASP A 228 4.76 19.05 13.53
CA ASP A 228 5.65 18.85 14.67
C ASP A 228 6.09 17.39 14.84
N GLU A 229 5.17 16.43 14.65
CA GLU A 229 5.49 14.99 14.71
C GLU A 229 6.39 14.55 13.53
N VAL A 230 6.15 15.06 12.30
CA VAL A 230 7.04 14.81 11.15
C VAL A 230 8.45 15.34 11.42
N ARG A 231 8.57 16.58 11.91
CA ARG A 231 9.88 17.16 12.26
C ARG A 231 10.57 16.36 13.37
N THR A 232 9.80 15.92 14.36
CA THR A 232 10.33 15.10 15.46
C THR A 232 10.89 13.78 14.96
N ALA A 233 10.19 13.08 14.07
CA ALA A 233 10.67 11.83 13.48
C ALA A 233 11.94 12.06 12.62
N LEU A 234 11.99 13.16 11.85
CA LEU A 234 13.14 13.50 11.00
C LEU A 234 14.40 13.95 11.75
N ARG A 235 14.34 14.11 13.08
CA ARG A 235 15.56 14.33 13.89
C ARG A 235 16.48 13.11 13.87
N ASP A 236 15.92 11.92 13.72
CA ASP A 236 16.64 10.65 13.59
C ASP A 236 16.00 9.80 12.48
N PRO A 237 16.31 10.10 11.19
CA PRO A 237 15.72 9.39 10.06
C PRO A 237 16.05 7.89 10.05
N GLU A 238 17.23 7.50 10.54
CA GLU A 238 17.63 6.09 10.60
C GLU A 238 16.78 5.30 11.59
N SER A 239 16.51 5.87 12.77
CA SER A 239 15.59 5.26 13.72
C SER A 239 14.17 5.19 13.15
N ALA A 240 13.70 6.26 12.49
CA ALA A 240 12.38 6.30 11.89
C ALA A 240 12.19 5.21 10.82
N ASP A 241 13.16 5.04 9.92
CA ASP A 241 13.13 4.01 8.87
C ASP A 241 13.24 2.58 9.41
N ALA A 242 13.73 2.39 10.64
CA ALA A 242 13.78 1.09 11.30
C ALA A 242 12.45 0.72 11.99
N TRP A 243 11.55 1.68 12.23
CA TRP A 243 10.26 1.41 12.86
C TRP A 243 9.38 0.57 11.94
N PHE A 244 9.03 -0.63 12.39
CA PHE A 244 8.17 -1.56 11.66
C PHE A 244 8.72 -1.95 10.27
N ALA A 245 10.05 -1.90 10.07
CA ALA A 245 10.68 -2.20 8.78
C ALA A 245 10.38 -3.62 8.26
N ASP A 246 10.17 -4.58 9.16
CA ASP A 246 9.84 -5.97 8.83
C ASP A 246 8.33 -6.26 8.89
N GLU A 247 7.50 -5.26 9.22
CA GLU A 247 6.06 -5.43 9.33
C GLU A 247 5.35 -5.03 8.04
N PRO A 248 4.33 -5.79 7.60
CA PRO A 248 3.51 -5.36 6.47
C PRO A 248 2.63 -4.18 6.90
N LEU A 249 2.90 -3.01 6.32
CA LEU A 249 2.11 -1.79 6.48
C LEU A 249 1.36 -1.48 5.17
N PRO A 250 0.03 -1.60 5.14
CA PRO A 250 -0.73 -1.35 3.93
C PRO A 250 -0.69 0.13 3.56
N HIS A 251 -0.71 0.42 2.25
CA HIS A 251 -0.76 1.78 1.69
C HIS A 251 0.47 2.66 1.95
N LEU A 252 1.59 2.04 2.34
CA LEU A 252 2.88 2.71 2.45
C LEU A 252 3.76 2.29 1.28
N ASP A 253 3.73 3.06 0.19
CA ASP A 253 4.36 2.70 -1.08
C ASP A 253 5.88 2.95 -1.10
N HIS A 254 6.38 3.71 -0.11
CA HIS A 254 7.77 4.14 -0.03
C HIS A 254 8.35 3.85 1.36
N ARG A 255 9.68 3.93 1.47
CA ARG A 255 10.34 3.91 2.78
C ARG A 255 9.78 5.04 3.63
N PHE A 256 9.57 4.77 4.92
CA PHE A 256 8.90 5.71 5.80
C PHE A 256 9.60 7.08 5.87
N GLY A 257 10.93 7.11 5.84
CA GLY A 257 11.72 8.33 5.74
C GLY A 257 11.40 9.18 4.51
N ALA A 258 11.11 8.57 3.36
CA ALA A 258 10.71 9.28 2.15
C ALA A 258 9.31 9.91 2.33
N CYS A 259 8.36 9.16 2.91
CA CYS A 259 7.02 9.67 3.23
C CYS A 259 7.08 10.85 4.23
N LEU A 260 7.97 10.79 5.22
CA LEU A 260 8.20 11.89 6.16
C LEU A 260 8.71 13.15 5.45
N VAL A 261 9.68 13.00 4.54
CA VAL A 261 10.21 14.13 3.75
C VAL A 261 9.14 14.72 2.84
N GLU A 262 8.38 13.90 2.13
CA GLU A 262 7.26 14.37 1.31
C GLU A 262 6.22 15.13 2.14
N ALA A 263 5.85 14.59 3.31
CA ALA A 263 4.93 15.23 4.23
C ALA A 263 5.46 16.58 4.77
N LEU A 264 6.77 16.68 5.05
CA LEU A 264 7.42 17.94 5.44
C LEU A 264 7.36 18.97 4.30
N LEU A 265 7.71 18.55 3.08
CA LEU A 265 7.80 19.45 1.93
C LEU A 265 6.42 19.93 1.46
N ARG A 266 5.35 19.14 1.60
CA ARG A 266 3.97 19.58 1.32
C ARG A 266 3.49 20.69 2.26
N ARG A 267 4.12 20.86 3.42
CA ARG A 267 3.67 21.77 4.51
C ARG A 267 4.63 22.93 4.78
N THR A 268 5.69 23.04 3.98
CA THR A 268 6.72 24.09 4.10
C THR A 268 6.95 24.71 2.74
N ALA A 269 7.30 26.00 2.72
CA ALA A 269 7.44 26.74 1.47
C ALA A 269 8.89 26.92 1.03
N THR A 270 9.78 27.26 1.98
CA THR A 270 11.18 27.61 1.67
C THR A 270 12.15 26.54 2.15
N PHE A 271 13.42 26.64 1.74
CA PHE A 271 14.46 25.75 2.24
C PHE A 271 14.86 26.09 3.68
N GLU A 272 14.82 27.37 4.07
CA GLU A 272 15.14 27.82 5.42
C GLU A 272 14.25 27.17 6.48
N GLU A 273 13.01 26.84 6.14
CA GLU A 273 12.07 26.15 7.03
C GLU A 273 12.43 24.69 7.28
N VAL A 274 13.24 24.06 6.42
CA VAL A 274 13.54 22.61 6.43
C VAL A 274 15.03 22.30 6.52
N GLU A 275 15.86 23.30 6.79
CA GLU A 275 17.32 23.17 6.80
C GLU A 275 17.79 22.09 7.79
N GLU A 276 17.22 22.07 8.99
CA GLU A 276 17.63 21.13 10.05
C GLU A 276 17.32 19.68 9.67
N GLU A 277 16.11 19.44 9.17
CA GLU A 277 15.67 18.12 8.70
C GLU A 277 16.46 17.67 7.47
N ALA A 278 16.70 18.55 6.50
CA ALA A 278 17.52 18.25 5.33
C ALA A 278 18.95 17.85 5.75
N ALA A 279 19.54 18.56 6.71
CA ALA A 279 20.86 18.23 7.23
C ALA A 279 20.86 16.89 7.99
N ALA A 280 19.79 16.54 8.70
CA ALA A 280 19.65 15.22 9.34
C ALA A 280 19.59 14.10 8.31
N VAL A 281 18.77 14.26 7.26
CA VAL A 281 18.67 13.30 6.14
C VAL A 281 20.02 13.13 5.43
N ALA A 282 20.74 14.22 5.12
CA ALA A 282 22.04 14.14 4.46
C ALA A 282 23.12 13.43 5.30
N ARG A 283 23.01 13.49 6.63
CA ARG A 283 23.90 12.79 7.56
C ARG A 283 23.58 11.30 7.70
N SER A 284 22.36 10.88 7.38
CA SER A 284 21.97 9.47 7.46
C SER A 284 22.74 8.62 6.45
N THR A 285 22.84 7.33 6.73
CA THR A 285 23.55 6.35 5.92
C THR A 285 22.87 6.19 4.56
N GLU A 286 21.56 5.89 4.58
CA GLU A 286 20.75 5.60 3.40
C GLU A 286 20.30 6.87 2.63
N LYS A 287 20.29 8.04 3.29
CA LYS A 287 19.94 9.34 2.67
C LYS A 287 18.56 9.33 1.99
N ILE A 288 17.64 8.57 2.58
CA ILE A 288 16.27 8.40 2.07
C ILE A 288 15.57 9.77 2.07
N GLY A 289 15.03 10.17 0.91
CA GLY A 289 14.38 11.47 0.72
C GLY A 289 15.34 12.65 0.51
N LEU A 290 16.64 12.44 0.32
CA LEU A 290 17.58 13.55 0.09
C LEU A 290 17.31 14.31 -1.22
N THR A 291 16.96 13.61 -2.30
CA THR A 291 16.72 14.22 -3.62
C THR A 291 15.71 15.38 -3.59
N PRO A 292 14.47 15.21 -3.08
CA PRO A 292 13.52 16.32 -3.04
C PRO A 292 13.95 17.47 -2.11
N MET A 293 14.80 17.20 -1.09
CA MET A 293 15.41 18.26 -0.28
C MET A 293 16.44 19.08 -1.07
N LEU A 294 17.25 18.42 -1.91
CA LEU A 294 18.18 19.10 -2.82
C LEU A 294 17.43 19.95 -3.85
N GLU A 295 16.32 19.44 -4.38
CA GLU A 295 15.47 20.18 -5.30
C GLU A 295 14.89 21.43 -4.62
N ARG A 296 14.38 21.33 -3.39
CA ARG A 296 13.92 22.47 -2.58
C ARG A 296 15.04 23.46 -2.27
N ALA A 297 16.25 22.97 -1.99
CA ALA A 297 17.40 23.79 -1.63
C ALA A 297 17.97 24.54 -2.84
N PHE A 298 18.04 23.90 -4.01
CA PHE A 298 18.83 24.37 -5.15
C PHE A 298 18.03 24.44 -6.45
N THR A 299 16.71 24.74 -6.37
CA THR A 299 15.89 24.92 -7.57
C THR A 299 16.56 25.96 -8.50
N PRO A 300 16.80 25.66 -9.80
CA PRO A 300 17.61 26.49 -10.70
C PRO A 300 17.13 27.96 -10.86
N PRO A 301 18.00 28.88 -11.37
CA PRO A 301 19.24 28.63 -12.09
C PRO A 301 20.46 28.43 -11.17
N VAL A 302 21.48 27.74 -11.70
CA VAL A 302 22.79 27.47 -11.06
C VAL A 302 23.25 28.66 -10.23
N PHE A 303 23.37 28.46 -8.92
CA PHE A 303 23.79 29.50 -7.99
C PHE A 303 25.31 29.63 -8.01
N THR A 304 25.82 30.86 -8.12
CA THR A 304 27.17 31.20 -7.66
C THR A 304 27.16 31.32 -6.13
N ASP A 305 28.32 31.14 -5.47
CA ASP A 305 28.43 31.12 -4.00
C ASP A 305 27.81 32.34 -3.29
N ASP A 306 27.84 33.50 -3.94
CA ASP A 306 27.27 34.76 -3.49
C ASP A 306 25.73 34.81 -3.57
N GLN A 307 25.11 33.91 -4.31
CA GLN A 307 23.66 33.80 -4.46
C GLN A 307 23.02 32.83 -3.46
N LEU A 308 23.82 32.08 -2.69
CA LEU A 308 23.31 31.13 -1.71
C LEU A 308 22.90 31.82 -0.40
N THR A 309 21.70 31.50 0.08
CA THR A 309 21.25 31.89 1.42
C THR A 309 22.14 31.26 2.49
N PRO A 310 22.19 31.82 3.72
CA PRO A 310 22.97 31.24 4.80
C PRO A 310 22.62 29.76 5.09
N ALA A 311 21.33 29.39 4.95
CA ALA A 311 20.86 28.02 5.11
C ALA A 311 21.42 27.10 4.02
N GLN A 312 21.32 27.50 2.75
CA GLN A 312 21.87 26.74 1.63
C GLN A 312 23.38 26.52 1.75
N ARG A 313 24.14 27.52 2.22
CA ARG A 313 25.59 27.38 2.46
C ARG A 313 25.91 26.37 3.54
N ARG A 314 25.23 26.44 4.69
CA ARG A 314 25.40 25.46 5.77
C ARG A 314 25.03 24.06 5.32
N PHE A 315 23.96 23.91 4.55
CA PHE A 315 23.56 22.62 4.00
C PHE A 315 24.58 22.07 3.01
N ARG A 316 25.13 22.91 2.12
CA ARG A 316 26.23 22.52 1.24
C ARG A 316 27.43 21.99 2.01
N ASP A 317 27.84 22.66 3.08
CA ASP A 317 28.95 22.20 3.92
C ASP A 317 28.68 20.81 4.53
N VAL A 318 27.41 20.50 4.84
CA VAL A 318 26.99 19.15 5.27
C VAL A 318 27.10 18.15 4.12
N LEU A 319 26.65 18.51 2.91
CA LEU A 319 26.75 17.65 1.73
C LEU A 319 28.20 17.33 1.37
N ASP A 320 29.09 18.33 1.39
CA ASP A 320 30.53 18.16 1.12
C ASP A 320 31.18 17.17 2.07
N LYS A 321 30.69 17.11 3.32
CA LYS A 321 31.25 16.25 4.37
C LYS A 321 30.65 14.84 4.42
N HIS A 322 29.40 14.67 4.01
CA HIS A 322 28.63 13.44 4.25
C HIS A 322 28.09 12.76 2.98
N VAL A 323 28.18 13.43 1.83
CA VAL A 323 27.60 12.95 0.57
C VAL A 323 28.62 12.97 -0.57
N LEU A 324 29.45 14.02 -0.68
CA LEU A 324 30.37 14.21 -1.81
C LEU A 324 31.82 13.77 -1.51
N SER A 325 32.13 13.39 -0.28
CA SER A 325 33.42 12.86 0.17
C SER A 325 33.50 11.35 0.05
#